data_AF-A0A1H3J1M3-F1
#
_entry.id   AF-A0A1H3J1M3-F1
#
_cell.length_a   1.000
_cell.length_b   1.000
_cell.length_c   1.000
_cell.angle_alpha   90.00
_cell.angle_beta   90.00
_cell.angle_gamma   90.00
#
_symmetry.space_group_name_H-M   'P 1'
#
loop_
_entity.id
_entity.type
_entity.pdbx_description
1 polymer ?
#
loop_
_entity_poly.entity_id
_entity_poly.type
_entity_poly.pdbx_seq_one_letter_code
_entity_poly.pdbx_strand_id
1 'polypeptide(L)'
;MNKTYQLTILAFIALSTSPATSYAEPKIGASINGGIFLYRDSIEMYWNDWLAFPLMNKADIPTSSQARATIIGEGKTAAFIGNISINCENGQHFWESAGNGSEFLASEREAEEIVPVQAIKNSVKLFCKRTR
;
A
#
# COMPACT_ATOMS: atom_id res chain seq x y z
N MET A 1 -55.59 -53.71 1.83
CA MET A 1 -54.99 -52.64 1.01
C MET A 1 -54.60 -51.50 1.94
N ASN A 2 -53.31 -51.33 2.26
CA ASN A 2 -52.82 -50.20 3.06
C ASN A 2 -51.64 -49.57 2.31
N LYS A 3 -51.78 -48.30 1.92
CA LYS A 3 -50.72 -47.53 1.27
C LYS A 3 -50.05 -46.63 2.31
N THR A 4 -48.80 -46.91 2.61
CA THR A 4 -47.94 -46.09 3.47
C THR A 4 -47.29 -45.01 2.61
N TYR A 5 -47.53 -43.74 2.93
CA TYR A 5 -46.87 -42.60 2.27
C TYR A 5 -45.52 -42.35 2.93
N GLN A 6 -44.44 -42.43 2.15
CA GLN A 6 -43.10 -42.00 2.57
C GLN A 6 -42.98 -40.49 2.35
N LEU A 7 -42.73 -39.76 3.43
CA LEU A 7 -42.47 -38.32 3.43
C LEU A 7 -40.94 -38.13 3.38
N THR A 8 -40.38 -37.78 2.24
CA THR A 8 -38.94 -37.49 2.13
C THR A 8 -38.71 -35.99 2.32
N ILE A 9 -37.99 -35.64 3.38
CA ILE A 9 -37.68 -34.27 3.80
C ILE A 9 -36.63 -33.68 2.84
N LEU A 10 -36.97 -32.58 2.17
CA LEU A 10 -36.04 -31.74 1.43
C LEU A 10 -35.18 -30.95 2.44
N ALA A 11 -33.92 -31.34 2.60
CA ALA A 11 -32.94 -30.57 3.35
C ALA A 11 -32.53 -29.33 2.53
N PHE A 12 -33.05 -28.17 2.89
CA PHE A 12 -32.52 -26.87 2.44
C PHE A 12 -31.16 -26.65 3.10
N ILE A 13 -30.07 -26.88 2.37
CA ILE A 13 -28.74 -26.42 2.77
C ILE A 13 -28.72 -24.91 2.51
N ALA A 14 -28.98 -24.12 3.55
CA ALA A 14 -28.74 -22.69 3.53
C ALA A 14 -27.22 -22.47 3.38
N LEU A 15 -26.78 -22.04 2.20
CA LEU A 15 -25.44 -21.48 2.04
C LEU A 15 -25.38 -20.22 2.90
N SER A 16 -24.72 -20.32 4.05
CA SER A 16 -24.35 -19.16 4.85
C SER A 16 -23.32 -18.36 4.06
N THR A 17 -23.78 -17.40 3.27
CA THR A 17 -22.92 -16.37 2.68
C THR A 17 -22.47 -15.48 3.83
N SER A 18 -21.35 -15.83 4.46
CA SER A 18 -20.64 -14.90 5.33
C SER A 18 -20.40 -13.62 4.52
N PRO A 19 -20.80 -12.43 5.00
CA PRO A 19 -20.46 -11.21 4.29
C PRO A 19 -18.94 -11.16 4.21
N ALA A 20 -18.40 -11.14 3.00
CA ALA A 20 -17.00 -10.81 2.79
C ALA A 20 -16.79 -9.46 3.46
N THR A 21 -16.09 -9.43 4.59
CA THR A 21 -15.70 -8.19 5.25
C THR A 21 -14.74 -7.50 4.29
N SER A 22 -15.26 -6.66 3.41
CA SER A 22 -14.44 -5.74 2.63
C SER A 22 -13.81 -4.79 3.65
N TYR A 23 -12.54 -4.99 3.96
CA TYR A 23 -11.80 -4.02 4.76
C TYR A 23 -11.85 -2.67 4.03
N ALA A 24 -12.55 -1.70 4.62
CA ALA A 24 -12.69 -0.38 4.03
C ALA A 24 -11.29 0.20 3.73
N GLU A 25 -11.13 0.82 2.57
CA GLU A 25 -9.87 1.47 2.20
C GLU A 25 -9.55 2.57 3.21
N PRO A 26 -8.33 2.59 3.78
CA PRO A 26 -7.91 3.66 4.65
C PRO A 26 -7.90 5.01 3.91
N LYS A 27 -8.11 6.10 4.64
CA LYS A 27 -7.98 7.44 4.06
C LYS A 27 -6.50 7.74 3.78
N ILE A 28 -6.17 8.33 2.63
CA ILE A 28 -4.82 8.87 2.34
C ILE A 28 -4.35 9.75 3.50
N GLY A 29 -3.16 9.45 4.03
CA GLY A 29 -2.59 10.13 5.20
C GLY A 29 -2.96 9.50 6.55
N ALA A 30 -3.80 8.46 6.58
CA ALA A 30 -4.12 7.74 7.82
C ALA A 30 -2.88 7.02 8.36
N SER A 31 -2.74 7.02 9.69
CA SER A 31 -1.69 6.26 10.37
C SER A 31 -2.07 4.78 10.47
N ILE A 32 -1.23 3.89 9.92
CA ILE A 32 -1.41 2.44 9.94
C ILE A 32 -0.09 1.81 10.38
N ASN A 33 -0.08 1.13 11.54
CA ASN A 33 1.11 0.45 12.07
C ASN A 33 2.38 1.34 12.15
N GLY A 34 2.19 2.63 12.43
CA GLY A 34 3.29 3.61 12.49
C GLY A 34 3.71 4.20 11.14
N GLY A 35 3.18 3.68 10.02
CA GLY A 35 3.33 4.25 8.68
C GLY A 35 2.15 5.15 8.31
N ILE A 36 2.33 5.92 7.24
CA ILE A 36 1.31 6.80 6.65
C ILE A 36 0.80 6.15 5.38
N PHE A 37 -0.52 5.91 5.32
CA PHE A 37 -1.15 5.31 4.15
C PHE A 37 -1.08 6.23 2.93
N LEU A 38 -0.53 5.70 1.83
CA LEU A 38 -0.35 6.41 0.57
C LEU A 38 -1.41 6.02 -0.45
N TYR A 39 -1.63 4.72 -0.63
CA TYR A 39 -2.42 4.17 -1.72
C TYR A 39 -2.73 2.70 -1.49
N ARG A 40 -3.91 2.24 -1.94
CA ARG A 40 -4.25 0.82 -2.02
C ARG A 40 -4.26 0.40 -3.48
N ASP A 41 -3.44 -0.59 -3.80
CA ASP A 41 -3.40 -1.23 -5.10
C ASP A 41 -4.20 -2.54 -5.09
N SER A 42 -4.90 -2.83 -6.19
CA SER A 42 -5.65 -4.07 -6.36
C SER A 42 -4.77 -5.10 -7.04
N ILE A 43 -4.41 -6.17 -6.32
CA ILE A 43 -3.56 -7.24 -6.87
C ILE A 43 -4.38 -8.52 -6.86
N GLU A 44 -4.91 -8.92 -8.02
CA GLU A 44 -5.69 -10.14 -8.29
C GLU A 44 -6.60 -10.63 -7.14
N MET A 45 -6.04 -11.27 -6.12
CA MET A 45 -6.75 -11.89 -5.01
C MET A 45 -6.66 -11.16 -3.65
N TYR A 46 -5.91 -10.05 -3.54
CA TYR A 46 -5.77 -9.26 -2.31
C TYR A 46 -5.56 -7.76 -2.60
N TRP A 47 -5.50 -6.97 -1.53
CA TRP A 47 -5.20 -5.54 -1.58
C TRP A 47 -3.81 -5.31 -1.03
N ASN A 48 -2.98 -4.55 -1.75
CA ASN A 48 -1.70 -4.10 -1.24
C ASN A 48 -1.78 -2.63 -0.79
N ASP A 49 -1.51 -2.39 0.49
CA ASP A 49 -1.44 -1.05 1.06
C ASP A 49 0.00 -0.53 1.01
N TRP A 50 0.20 0.53 0.23
CA TRP A 50 1.46 1.27 0.18
C TRP A 50 1.53 2.25 1.34
N LEU A 51 2.59 2.13 2.14
CA LEU A 51 2.80 2.95 3.34
C LEU A 51 4.13 3.70 3.24
N ALA A 52 4.19 4.89 3.81
CA ALA A 52 5.43 5.64 4.00
C ALA A 52 5.76 5.87 5.47
N PHE A 53 7.04 5.74 5.80
CA PHE A 53 7.61 5.99 7.12
C PHE A 53 8.54 7.18 7.01
N PRO A 54 8.19 8.35 7.58
CA PRO A 54 9.04 9.55 7.49
C PRO A 54 10.42 9.28 8.10
N LEU A 55 11.47 9.58 7.35
CA LEU A 55 12.84 9.51 7.83
C LEU A 55 13.20 10.85 8.47
N MET A 56 13.05 10.94 9.79
CA MET A 56 13.55 12.08 10.56
C MET A 56 15.03 11.84 10.88
N ASN A 57 15.91 12.03 9.91
CA ASN A 57 17.34 11.83 10.17
C ASN A 57 17.85 12.98 11.06
N LYS A 58 18.45 12.68 12.22
CA LYS A 58 19.00 13.71 13.13
C LYS A 58 20.18 14.49 12.54
N ALA A 59 20.84 13.94 11.52
CA ALA A 59 22.00 14.54 10.84
C ALA A 59 21.61 15.38 9.61
N ASP A 60 20.39 15.23 9.10
CA ASP A 60 19.85 16.05 8.02
C ASP A 60 18.82 16.96 8.65
N ILE A 61 19.19 18.20 9.00
CA ILE A 61 18.20 19.23 9.29
C ILE A 61 17.31 19.26 8.04
N PRO A 62 16.02 18.87 8.12
CA PRO A 62 15.15 18.91 6.96
C PRO A 62 15.16 20.36 6.50
N THR A 63 15.80 20.63 5.35
CA THR A 63 15.50 21.86 4.65
C THR A 63 14.01 21.77 4.34
N SER A 64 13.27 22.85 4.51
CA SER A 64 11.84 22.88 4.17
C SER A 64 11.56 22.46 2.72
N SER A 65 12.60 22.36 1.89
CA SER A 65 12.62 21.96 0.50
C SER A 65 12.89 20.47 0.25
N GLN A 66 13.21 19.64 1.26
CA GLN A 66 13.47 18.20 1.05
C GLN A 66 12.76 17.33 2.10
N ALA A 67 12.05 16.31 1.64
CA ALA A 67 11.45 15.27 2.46
C ALA A 67 12.10 13.91 2.18
N ARG A 68 12.21 13.08 3.20
CA ARG A 68 12.69 11.69 3.06
C ARG A 68 11.75 10.72 3.75
N ALA A 69 11.53 9.56 3.14
CA ALA A 69 10.68 8.52 3.70
C ALA A 69 11.15 7.13 3.25
N THR A 70 10.82 6.10 4.02
CA THR A 70 10.84 4.72 3.56
C THR A 70 9.44 4.35 3.06
N ILE A 71 9.31 3.94 1.80
CA ILE A 71 8.08 3.41 1.22
C ILE A 71 8.15 1.89 1.29
N ILE A 72 7.07 1.27 1.78
CA ILE A 72 6.88 -0.18 1.78
C ILE A 72 5.55 -0.54 1.14
N GLY A 73 5.50 -1.74 0.58
CA GLY A 73 4.29 -2.38 0.06
C GLY A 73 4.65 -3.76 -0.48
N GLU A 74 3.66 -4.53 -0.89
CA GLU A 74 3.85 -5.69 -1.74
C GLU A 74 3.93 -5.21 -3.20
N GLY A 75 5.14 -5.09 -3.74
CA GLY A 75 5.33 -4.88 -5.17
C GLY A 75 4.58 -5.93 -5.99
N LYS A 76 4.56 -5.79 -7.33
CA LYS A 76 3.79 -6.68 -8.23
C LYS A 76 3.99 -8.18 -7.96
N THR A 77 5.15 -8.58 -7.46
CA THR A 77 5.51 -9.99 -7.22
C THR A 77 6.14 -10.29 -5.86
N ALA A 78 6.61 -9.28 -5.11
CA ALA A 78 7.30 -9.49 -3.82
C ALA A 78 7.25 -8.22 -2.94
N ALA A 79 7.64 -8.36 -1.67
CA ALA A 79 7.69 -7.23 -0.74
C ALA A 79 8.71 -6.18 -1.20
N PHE A 80 8.26 -4.95 -1.43
CA PHE A 80 9.07 -3.80 -1.77
C PHE A 80 9.41 -2.99 -0.51
N ILE A 81 10.66 -2.54 -0.43
CA ILE A 81 11.11 -1.53 0.53
C ILE A 81 12.08 -0.58 -0.16
N GLY A 82 11.85 0.73 -0.05
CA GLY A 82 12.74 1.72 -0.64
C GLY A 82 12.78 3.02 0.13
N ASN A 83 13.95 3.63 0.21
CA ASN A 83 14.13 4.97 0.77
C ASN A 83 14.06 5.99 -0.37
N ILE A 84 13.09 6.89 -0.28
CA ILE A 84 12.86 7.96 -1.25
C ILE A 84 13.28 9.30 -0.67
N SER A 85 13.98 10.08 -1.49
CA SER A 85 14.24 11.50 -1.27
C SER A 85 13.36 12.31 -2.21
N ILE A 86 12.64 13.30 -1.71
CA ILE A 86 11.70 14.13 -2.46
C ILE A 86 12.13 15.59 -2.35
N ASN A 87 12.39 16.24 -3.48
CA ASN A 87 12.51 17.68 -3.56
C ASN A 87 11.11 18.30 -3.56
N CYS A 88 10.78 19.02 -2.50
CA CYS A 88 9.48 19.63 -2.26
C CYS A 88 9.24 20.93 -3.04
N GLU A 89 10.26 21.51 -3.67
CA GLU A 89 10.11 22.70 -4.51
C GLU A 89 9.54 22.34 -5.89
N ASN A 90 9.93 21.20 -6.44
CA ASN A 90 9.56 20.78 -7.80
C ASN A 90 8.86 19.40 -7.87
N GLY A 91 8.75 18.69 -6.75
CA GLY A 91 8.14 17.36 -6.69
C GLY A 91 8.97 16.24 -7.32
N GLN A 92 10.21 16.53 -7.75
CA GLN A 92 11.14 15.50 -8.21
C GLN A 92 11.55 14.64 -7.02
N HIS A 93 11.86 13.38 -7.31
CA HIS A 93 12.29 12.44 -6.31
C HIS A 93 13.42 11.59 -6.88
N PHE A 94 14.11 10.90 -5.98
CA PHE A 94 15.02 9.83 -6.33
C PHE A 94 15.01 8.77 -5.25
N TRP A 95 15.25 7.53 -5.64
CA TRP A 95 15.38 6.40 -4.72
C TRP A 95 16.83 6.29 -4.24
N GLU A 96 17.06 6.55 -2.96
CA GLU A 96 18.37 6.41 -2.30
C GLU A 96 18.76 4.92 -2.21
N SER A 97 17.77 4.06 -1.99
CA SER A 97 17.90 2.62 -2.03
C SER A 97 16.53 2.00 -2.26
N ALA A 98 16.48 0.84 -2.91
CA ALA A 98 15.26 0.07 -3.08
C ALA A 98 15.57 -1.42 -3.20
N GLY A 99 14.65 -2.25 -2.71
CA GLY A 99 14.71 -3.70 -2.81
C GLY A 99 13.32 -4.30 -3.05
N ASN A 100 13.31 -5.45 -3.70
CA ASN A 100 12.11 -6.24 -3.98
C ASN A 100 12.37 -7.70 -3.57
N GLY A 101 11.74 -8.15 -2.49
CA GLY A 101 12.04 -9.42 -1.84
C GLY A 101 13.44 -9.42 -1.24
N SER A 102 14.29 -10.35 -1.69
CA SER A 102 15.69 -10.47 -1.24
C SER A 102 16.69 -9.76 -2.16
N GLU A 103 16.21 -9.09 -3.21
CA GLU A 103 17.05 -8.48 -4.23
C GLU A 103 17.09 -6.96 -4.06
N PHE A 104 18.29 -6.39 -4.17
CA PHE A 104 18.46 -4.94 -4.34
C PHE A 104 18.20 -4.58 -5.80
N LEU A 105 17.46 -3.50 -6.02
CA LEU A 105 17.21 -3.00 -7.37
C LEU A 105 18.46 -2.31 -7.91
N ALA A 106 18.78 -2.54 -9.18
CA ALA A 106 20.00 -2.01 -9.78
C ALA A 106 19.85 -0.56 -10.26
N SER A 107 18.62 -0.06 -10.36
CA SER A 107 18.32 1.26 -10.89
C SER A 107 17.05 1.89 -10.31
N GLU A 108 16.96 3.21 -10.41
CA GLU A 108 15.77 3.98 -10.03
C GLU A 108 14.52 3.58 -10.83
N ARG A 109 14.72 3.28 -12.12
CA ARG A 109 13.66 2.88 -13.04
C ARG A 109 12.94 1.60 -12.59
N GLU A 110 13.69 0.62 -12.07
CA GLU A 110 13.08 -0.60 -11.53
C GLU A 110 12.15 -0.31 -10.36
N ALA A 111 12.51 0.63 -9.49
CA ALA A 111 11.64 1.06 -8.40
C ALA A 111 10.38 1.76 -8.93
N GLU A 112 10.49 2.63 -9.94
CA GLU A 112 9.34 3.27 -10.58
C GLU A 112 8.38 2.29 -11.28
N GLU A 113 8.91 1.17 -11.80
CA GLU A 113 8.10 0.12 -12.44
C GLU A 113 7.34 -0.75 -11.43
N ILE A 114 7.81 -0.79 -10.17
CA ILE A 114 7.21 -1.55 -9.07
C ILE A 114 6.23 -0.70 -8.26
N VAL A 115 6.60 0.53 -7.91
CA VAL A 115 5.80 1.41 -7.04
C VAL A 115 4.73 2.14 -7.86
N PRO A 116 3.44 2.02 -7.54
CA PRO A 116 2.39 2.77 -8.21
C PRO A 116 2.63 4.28 -8.16
N VAL A 117 2.46 4.95 -9.30
CA VAL A 117 2.67 6.41 -9.40
C VAL A 117 1.81 7.21 -8.41
N GLN A 118 0.67 6.67 -7.99
CA GLN A 118 -0.23 7.24 -6.98
C GLN A 118 0.41 7.26 -5.59
N ALA A 119 1.16 6.22 -5.22
CA ALA A 119 1.90 6.18 -3.95
C ALA A 119 2.97 7.28 -3.91
N ILE A 120 3.66 7.50 -5.04
CA ILE A 120 4.64 8.60 -5.19
C ILE A 120 3.96 9.97 -5.11
N LYS A 121 2.90 10.20 -5.89
CA LYS A 121 2.17 11.48 -5.88
C LYS A 121 1.62 11.82 -4.50
N ASN A 122 1.08 10.83 -3.79
CA ASN A 122 0.57 11.03 -2.44
C ASN A 122 1.69 11.25 -1.43
N SER A 123 2.85 10.62 -1.59
CA SER A 123 4.04 10.91 -0.79
C SER A 123 4.47 12.38 -0.94
N VAL A 124 4.60 12.88 -2.17
CA VAL A 124 4.91 14.30 -2.43
C VAL A 124 3.88 15.19 -1.75
N LYS A 125 2.58 14.92 -1.93
CA LYS A 125 1.49 15.73 -1.36
C LYS A 125 1.51 15.76 0.19
N LEU A 126 1.82 14.64 0.82
CA LEU A 126 1.77 14.48 2.28
C LEU A 126 3.02 15.02 2.96
N PHE A 127 4.19 14.81 2.37
CA PHE A 127 5.47 15.17 2.98
C PHE A 127 5.97 16.54 2.58
N CYS A 128 5.61 17.03 1.39
CA CYS A 128 5.92 18.38 0.97
C CYS A 128 4.79 19.31 1.37
N LYS A 129 4.94 19.92 2.54
CA LYS A 129 4.05 20.99 3.01
C LYS A 129 4.12 22.11 1.99
N ARG A 130 3.01 22.46 1.31
CA ARG A 130 2.95 23.71 0.55
C ARG A 130 3.29 24.83 1.53
N THR A 131 4.46 25.41 1.40
CA THR A 131 4.79 26.71 2.00
C THR A 131 3.69 27.66 1.52
N ARG A 132 2.82 28.05 2.45
CA ARG A 132 1.84 29.11 2.23
C ARG A 132 2.57 30.45 2.24
#